data_AF-A0A9P8FG53-F1
#
_entry.id   AF-A0A9P8FG53-F1
#
_cell.length_a   1.000
_cell.length_b   1.000
_cell.length_c   1.000
_cell.angle_alpha   90.00
_cell.angle_beta   90.00
_cell.angle_gamma   90.00
#
_symmetry.space_group_name_H-M   'P 1'
#
loop_
_entity.id
_entity.type
_entity.pdbx_description
1 polymer ?
#
loop_
_entity_poly.entity_id
_entity_poly.type
_entity_poly.pdbx_seq_one_letter_code
_entity_poly.pdbx_strand_id
1 'polypeptide(L)'
;MSNSNFQLSEVFDVKGKVALVTGGGSGIGLMATQALATNGAKVYIVGRTEEKLKTVQQTYGKDISGEIIPIVGDVTKKSEIEKL
;
A
#
# COMPACT_ATOMS: atom_id res chain seq x y z
N MET A 1 5.66 28.38 -14.75
CA MET A 1 5.17 27.31 -13.85
C MET A 1 3.96 27.86 -13.11
N SER A 2 2.86 27.13 -13.04
CA SER A 2 1.61 27.55 -12.36
C SER A 2 1.64 27.08 -10.91
N ASN A 3 1.07 27.87 -9.99
CA ASN A 3 0.95 27.49 -8.58
C ASN A 3 -0.08 26.38 -8.32
N SER A 4 -0.78 25.90 -9.35
CA SER A 4 -1.78 24.84 -9.25
C SER A 4 -1.25 23.54 -8.63
N ASN A 5 0.02 23.19 -8.87
CA ASN A 5 0.63 21.97 -8.31
C ASN A 5 0.92 22.06 -6.80
N PHE A 6 0.83 23.26 -6.20
CA PHE A 6 1.01 23.45 -4.76
C PHE A 6 -0.32 23.45 -4.00
N GLN A 7 -1.44 23.15 -4.68
CA GLN A 7 -2.71 22.91 -4.01
C GLN A 7 -2.61 21.63 -3.17
N LEU A 8 -3.22 21.64 -1.99
CA LEU A 8 -3.14 20.51 -1.05
C LEU A 8 -3.63 19.19 -1.66
N SER A 9 -4.66 19.26 -2.52
CA SER A 9 -5.18 18.10 -3.25
C SER A 9 -4.15 17.47 -4.19
N GLU A 10 -3.29 18.27 -4.79
CA GLU A 10 -2.30 17.83 -5.79
C GLU A 10 -0.99 17.39 -5.14
N VAL A 11 -0.56 18.07 -4.07
CA VAL A 11 0.71 17.75 -3.37
C VAL A 11 0.70 16.35 -2.76
N PHE A 12 -0.47 15.89 -2.31
CA PHE A 12 -0.65 14.57 -1.70
C PHE A 12 -1.40 13.59 -2.61
N ASP A 13 -1.64 13.93 -3.89
CA ASP A 13 -2.32 13.02 -4.79
C ASP A 13 -1.45 11.80 -5.09
N VAL A 14 -2.00 10.63 -4.77
CA VAL A 14 -1.40 9.33 -5.04
C VAL A 14 -2.24 8.49 -6.00
N LYS A 15 -3.29 9.07 -6.58
CA LYS A 15 -4.17 8.38 -7.52
C LYS A 15 -3.38 7.85 -8.71
N GLY A 16 -3.57 6.56 -9.00
CA GLY A 16 -2.88 5.86 -10.08
C GLY A 16 -1.38 5.61 -9.84
N LYS A 17 -0.84 5.95 -8.67
CA LYS A 17 0.53 5.58 -8.28
C LYS A 17 0.57 4.13 -7.80
N VAL A 18 1.76 3.54 -7.86
CA VAL A 18 2.03 2.20 -7.30
C VAL A 18 2.96 2.36 -6.10
N ALA A 19 2.62 1.70 -5.00
CA ALA A 19 3.41 1.71 -3.77
C ALA A 19 3.62 0.29 -3.24
N LEU A 20 4.76 0.08 -2.60
CA LEU A 20 5.11 -1.15 -1.88
C LEU A 20 5.27 -0.81 -0.39
N VAL A 21 4.52 -1.47 0.48
CA VAL A 21 4.57 -1.26 1.94
C VAL A 21 5.00 -2.56 2.62
N THR A 22 6.25 -2.59 3.07
CA THR A 22 6.74 -3.65 3.95
C THR A 22 6.13 -3.51 5.34
N GLY A 23 5.69 -4.63 5.93
CA GLY A 23 4.94 -4.58 7.18
C GLY A 23 3.51 -4.03 7.04
N GLY A 24 2.96 -4.00 5.82
CA GLY A 24 1.63 -3.46 5.51
C GLY A 24 0.46 -4.19 6.19
N GLY A 25 0.71 -5.33 6.83
CA GLY A 25 -0.31 -6.13 7.52
C GLY A 25 -0.69 -5.67 8.94
N SER A 26 0.01 -4.70 9.55
CA SER A 26 -0.28 -4.25 10.92
C SER A 26 0.31 -2.88 11.27
N GLY A 27 -0.16 -2.27 12.37
CA GLY A 27 0.44 -1.07 12.95
C GLY A 27 0.55 0.08 11.95
N ILE A 28 1.72 0.72 11.90
CA ILE A 28 1.98 1.87 11.02
C ILE A 28 1.89 1.51 9.54
N GLY A 29 2.41 0.33 9.15
CA GLY A 29 2.33 -0.13 7.77
C GLY A 29 0.90 -0.33 7.29
N LEU A 30 0.00 -0.80 8.18
CA LEU A 30 -1.42 -0.91 7.87
C LEU A 30 -2.07 0.46 7.69
N MET A 31 -1.77 1.43 8.56
CA MET A 31 -2.28 2.80 8.41
C MET A 31 -1.82 3.44 7.09
N ALA A 32 -0.55 3.26 6.72
CA ALA A 32 -0.02 3.74 5.44
C ALA A 32 -0.71 3.06 4.25
N THR A 33 -0.90 1.74 4.32
CA THR A 33 -1.62 0.96 3.29
C THR A 33 -3.03 1.51 3.07
N GLN A 34 -3.79 1.68 4.15
CA GLN A 34 -5.17 2.19 4.08
C GLN A 34 -5.20 3.61 3.51
N ALA A 35 -4.30 4.50 3.96
CA ALA A 35 -4.24 5.87 3.48
C ALA A 35 -3.94 5.92 1.97
N LEU A 36 -2.90 5.22 1.52
CA LEU A 36 -2.50 5.20 0.11
C LEU A 36 -3.58 4.58 -0.78
N ALA A 37 -4.11 3.41 -0.40
CA ALA A 37 -5.08 2.69 -1.22
C ALA A 37 -6.45 3.41 -1.27
N THR A 38 -6.92 3.97 -0.14
CA THR A 38 -8.15 4.78 -0.11
C THR A 38 -8.04 5.98 -1.05
N ASN A 39 -6.86 6.60 -1.15
CA ASN A 39 -6.59 7.74 -2.03
C ASN A 39 -6.18 7.34 -3.47
N GLY A 40 -6.47 6.10 -3.90
CA GLY A 40 -6.39 5.71 -5.31
C GLY A 40 -5.06 5.10 -5.76
N ALA A 41 -4.15 4.79 -4.83
CA ALA A 41 -2.91 4.09 -5.17
C ALA A 41 -3.12 2.57 -5.27
N LYS A 42 -2.27 1.91 -6.08
CA LYS A 42 -2.10 0.45 -6.09
C LYS A 42 -1.09 0.04 -5.01
N VAL A 43 -1.66 -0.57 -3.98
CA VAL A 43 -1.19 -1.09 -2.69
C VAL A 43 -0.48 -2.44 -2.61
N TYR A 44 0.80 -2.63 -2.94
CA TYR A 44 1.44 -3.92 -2.64
C TYR A 44 1.84 -3.98 -1.16
N ILE A 45 1.32 -4.95 -0.40
CA ILE A 45 1.66 -5.12 1.02
C ILE A 45 2.47 -6.39 1.25
N VAL A 46 3.60 -6.25 1.95
CA VAL A 46 4.53 -7.36 2.21
C VAL A 46 4.55 -7.71 3.68
N GLY A 47 4.48 -9.00 3.99
CA GLY A 47 4.64 -9.52 5.34
C GLY A 47 4.77 -11.04 5.37
N ARG A 48 5.16 -11.56 6.54
CA ARG A 48 5.45 -12.99 6.72
C ARG A 48 4.21 -13.86 6.90
N THR A 49 3.12 -13.29 7.41
CA THR A 49 1.90 -14.05 7.75
C THR A 49 0.83 -13.82 6.71
N GLU A 50 0.63 -14.80 5.82
CA GLU A 50 -0.32 -14.73 4.71
C GLU A 50 -1.75 -14.40 5.16
N GLU A 51 -2.24 -15.06 6.20
CA GLU A 51 -3.59 -14.87 6.72
C GLU A 51 -3.85 -13.40 7.09
N LYS A 52 -2.90 -12.76 7.78
CA LYS A 52 -3.01 -11.33 8.15
C LYS A 52 -3.11 -10.43 6.92
N LEU A 53 -2.31 -10.70 5.88
CA LEU A 53 -2.33 -9.91 4.64
C LEU A 53 -3.65 -10.08 3.89
N LYS A 54 -4.17 -11.32 3.83
CA LYS A 54 -5.48 -11.63 3.24
C LYS A 54 -6.61 -10.94 4.00
N THR A 55 -6.58 -10.95 5.33
CA THR A 55 -7.56 -10.21 6.15
C THR A 55 -7.51 -8.72 5.83
N VAL A 56 -6.32 -8.12 5.73
CA VAL A 56 -6.19 -6.70 5.37
C VAL A 56 -6.81 -6.39 4.01
N GLN A 57 -6.51 -7.20 2.98
CA GLN A 57 -7.11 -7.05 1.66
C GLN A 57 -8.65 -7.20 1.72
N GLN A 58 -9.17 -8.19 2.43
CA GLN A 58 -10.60 -8.47 2.50
C GLN A 58 -11.38 -7.40 3.29
N THR A 59 -10.78 -6.85 4.34
CA THR A 59 -11.40 -5.87 5.23
C THR A 59 -11.29 -4.45 4.66
N TYR A 60 -10.14 -4.07 4.10
CA TYR A 60 -9.86 -2.69 3.70
C TYR A 60 -9.71 -2.49 2.18
N GLY A 61 -9.74 -3.56 1.39
CA GLY A 61 -9.66 -3.50 -0.08
C GLY A 61 -11.00 -3.31 -0.78
N LYS A 62 -12.09 -3.08 -0.03
CA LYS A 62 -13.44 -2.84 -0.56
C LYS A 62 -13.78 -1.36 -0.47
N ASP A 63 -14.60 -0.87 -1.41
CA ASP A 63 -15.13 0.50 -1.43
C ASP A 63 -14.05 1.61 -1.39
N ILE A 64 -12.86 1.30 -1.94
CA ILE A 64 -11.74 2.24 -2.10
C ILE A 64 -11.49 2.53 -3.58
N SER A 65 -10.87 3.68 -3.87
CA SER A 65 -10.50 4.04 -5.25
C SER A 65 -9.25 3.33 -5.76
N GLY A 66 -8.41 2.82 -4.87
CA GLY A 66 -7.19 2.09 -5.19
C GLY A 66 -7.35 0.58 -5.09
N GLU A 67 -6.25 -0.12 -4.86
CA GLU A 67 -6.22 -1.59 -4.75
C GLU A 67 -5.23 -2.00 -3.66
N ILE A 68 -5.51 -3.09 -2.94
CA ILE A 68 -4.56 -3.70 -1.99
C ILE A 68 -4.24 -5.12 -2.48
N ILE A 69 -2.95 -5.40 -2.68
CA ILE A 69 -2.44 -6.67 -3.23
C ILE A 69 -1.45 -7.27 -2.23
N PRO A 70 -1.78 -8.40 -1.60
CA PRO A 70 -0.89 -9.06 -0.64
C PRO A 70 0.24 -9.82 -1.32
N ILE A 71 1.46 -9.68 -0.80
CA ILE A 71 2.63 -10.48 -1.15
C ILE A 71 3.24 -11.07 0.12
N VAL A 72 3.36 -12.39 0.18
CA VAL A 72 4.03 -13.06 1.31
C VAL A 72 5.53 -12.98 1.09
N GLY A 73 6.26 -12.42 2.07
CA GLY A 73 7.71 -12.30 1.99
C GLY A 73 8.35 -11.90 3.31
N ASP A 74 9.58 -12.37 3.50
CA ASP A 74 10.47 -12.03 4.59
C ASP A 74 11.59 -11.10 4.11
N VAL A 75 11.49 -9.83 4.50
CA VAL A 75 12.46 -8.79 4.15
C VAL A 75 13.86 -9.00 4.72
N THR A 76 14.05 -9.99 5.62
CA THR A 76 15.38 -10.37 6.11
C THR A 76 16.13 -11.28 5.12
N LYS A 77 15.46 -11.82 4.10
CA LYS A 77 16.05 -12.70 3.10
C LYS A 77 16.13 -12.02 1.74
N LYS A 78 17.35 -11.80 1.26
CA LYS A 78 17.60 -11.13 -0.03
C LYS A 78 16.89 -11.80 -1.21
N SER A 79 16.86 -13.13 -1.26
CA SER A 79 16.19 -13.90 -2.31
C SER A 79 14.67 -13.74 -2.33
N GLU A 80 14.05 -13.32 -1.23
CA GLU A 80 12.63 -13.00 -1.19
C GLU A 80 12.38 -11.54 -1.56
N ILE A 81 13.30 -10.62 -1.21
CA ILE A 81 13.25 -9.21 -1.62
C ILE A 81 13.36 -9.06 -3.14
N GLU A 82 14.20 -9.86 -3.81
CA GLU A 82 14.38 -9.83 -5.28
C GLU A 82 13.11 -10.22 -6.06
N LYS A 83 12.08 -10.77 -5.39
CA LYS A 83 10.80 -11.18 -5.99
C LYS A 83 9.69 -10.14 -5.79
N LEU A 84 9.95 -9.07 -5.04
CA LEU A 84 9.02 -7.96 -4.79
C LEU A 84 9.09 -6.94 -5.93
#